data_AF-A0A4P5VL58-F1
#
_entry.id   AF-A0A4P5VL58-F1
#
_cell.length_a   1.000
_cell.length_b   1.000
_cell.length_c   1.000
_cell.angle_alpha   90.00
_cell.angle_beta   90.00
_cell.angle_gamma   90.00
#
_symmetry.space_group_name_H-M   'P 1'
#
loop_
_entity.id
_entity.type
_entity.pdbx_description
1 polymer ?
#
loop_
_entity_poly.entity_id
_entity_poly.type
_entity_poly.pdbx_seq_one_letter_code
_entity_poly.pdbx_strand_id
1 'polypeptide(L)'
;MGYYLPGPAGVPSPGVAPDGLRGQYLRKASDLDYDTEWVDVVIPEGGGGDGGGTGPGAPALVRRIDASATTTIYNGRAPAGTAEGATGWVVTRATFSALGALIPPIRAASGAWSARASLTYS
;
A
#
# COMPACT_ATOMS: atom_id res chain seq x y z
N MET A 1 -31.70 17.56 4.20
CA MET A 1 -30.35 17.64 4.78
C MET A 1 -30.36 16.81 6.06
N GLY A 2 -29.79 15.60 6.03
CA GLY A 2 -29.77 14.70 7.20
C GLY A 2 -28.54 14.98 8.06
N TYR A 3 -28.76 15.35 9.31
CA TYR A 3 -27.72 15.55 10.32
C TYR A 3 -27.32 14.19 10.90
N TYR A 4 -26.04 13.82 10.79
CA TYR A 4 -25.51 12.67 11.52
C TYR A 4 -25.29 13.08 12.98
N LEU A 5 -26.01 12.41 13.89
CA LEU A 5 -25.74 12.52 15.32
C LEU A 5 -24.53 11.62 15.63
N PRO A 6 -23.47 12.14 16.27
CA PRO A 6 -22.39 11.29 16.78
C PRO A 6 -22.96 10.31 17.82
N GLY A 7 -22.51 9.06 17.76
CA GLY A 7 -22.91 8.04 18.73
C GLY A 7 -22.42 8.39 20.15
N PRO A 8 -23.11 7.91 21.20
CA PRO A 8 -22.71 8.17 22.58
C PRO A 8 -21.30 7.66 22.85
N ALA A 9 -20.51 8.44 23.59
CA ALA A 9 -19.17 8.05 24.02
C ALA A 9 -19.26 6.78 24.89
N GLY A 10 -18.39 5.80 24.60
CA GLY A 10 -18.25 4.61 25.44
C GLY A 10 -17.70 4.98 26.83
N VAL A 11 -17.98 4.15 27.83
CA VAL A 11 -17.36 4.31 29.16
C VAL A 11 -15.83 4.34 29.02
N PRO A 12 -15.11 5.32 29.62
CA PRO A 12 -13.66 5.36 29.54
C PRO A 12 -13.10 4.15 30.29
N SER A 13 -12.76 3.10 29.55
CA SER A 13 -11.89 2.04 30.05
C SER A 13 -10.48 2.62 30.20
N PRO A 14 -9.66 2.18 31.17
CA PRO A 14 -8.29 2.68 31.36
C PRO A 14 -7.34 2.53 30.15
N GLY A 15 -7.81 1.98 29.02
CA GLY A 15 -7.03 1.65 27.85
C GLY A 15 -7.38 2.42 26.57
N VAL A 16 -8.42 3.26 26.57
CA VAL A 16 -8.89 3.93 25.33
C VAL A 16 -9.08 5.42 25.58
N ALA A 17 -8.38 6.26 24.81
CA ALA A 17 -8.58 7.71 24.85
C ALA A 17 -10.05 8.09 24.60
N PRO A 18 -10.59 9.08 25.33
CA PRO A 18 -11.92 9.61 25.06
C PRO A 18 -11.96 10.38 23.71
N ASP A 19 -13.18 10.63 23.21
CA ASP A 19 -13.47 11.58 22.12
C ASP A 19 -12.95 11.24 20.70
N GLY A 20 -12.79 9.95 20.39
CA GLY A 20 -12.43 9.50 19.06
C GLY A 20 -13.46 9.82 17.98
N LEU A 21 -12.98 10.25 16.82
CA LEU A 21 -13.80 10.51 15.63
C LEU A 21 -13.79 9.32 14.67
N ARG A 22 -14.85 9.19 13.87
CA ARG A 22 -14.95 8.16 12.83
C ARG A 22 -13.82 8.35 11.80
N GLY A 23 -13.07 7.28 11.55
CA GLY A 23 -11.96 7.29 10.59
C GLY A 23 -10.58 7.54 11.22
N GLN A 24 -10.51 7.64 12.54
CA GLN A 24 -9.26 7.64 13.31
C GLN A 24 -8.90 6.22 13.77
N TYR A 25 -7.64 6.01 14.14
CA TYR A 25 -7.17 4.78 14.79
C TYR A 25 -6.52 5.07 16.15
N LEU A 26 -6.48 4.06 17.00
CA LEU A 26 -5.80 4.11 18.31
C LEU A 26 -4.33 3.71 18.15
N ARG A 27 -3.42 4.54 18.66
CA ARG A 27 -2.00 4.19 18.84
C ARG A 27 -1.60 4.33 20.31
N LYS A 28 -0.44 3.79 20.65
CA LYS A 28 0.19 3.99 21.96
C LYS A 28 0.68 5.45 22.08
N ALA A 29 0.33 6.12 23.17
CA ALA A 29 0.72 7.51 23.44
C ALA A 29 2.05 7.59 24.22
N SER A 30 2.41 6.54 24.98
CA SER A 30 3.66 6.44 25.74
C SER A 30 4.20 5.00 25.74
N ASP A 31 5.16 4.69 26.61
CA ASP A 31 5.68 3.32 26.79
C ASP A 31 4.76 2.43 27.63
N LEU A 32 3.66 2.95 28.17
CA LEU A 32 2.68 2.19 28.94
C LEU A 32 1.64 1.54 28.01
N ASP A 33 1.42 0.22 28.13
CA ASP A 33 0.56 -0.54 27.22
C ASP A 33 -0.92 -0.13 27.22
N TYR A 34 -1.35 0.58 28.27
CA TYR A 34 -2.71 1.08 28.43
C TYR A 34 -2.87 2.56 28.03
N ASP A 35 -1.80 3.26 27.70
CA ASP A 35 -1.87 4.67 27.34
C ASP A 35 -2.02 4.83 25.82
N THR A 36 -3.20 5.24 25.38
CA THR A 36 -3.56 5.34 23.96
C THR A 36 -4.02 6.73 23.58
N GLU A 37 -3.86 7.10 22.31
CA GLU A 37 -4.37 8.35 21.73
C GLU A 37 -5.02 8.10 20.36
N TRP A 38 -5.97 8.96 20.00
CA TRP A 38 -6.59 8.97 18.67
C TRP A 38 -5.73 9.71 17.68
N VAL A 39 -5.54 9.11 16.51
CA VAL A 39 -4.76 9.69 15.41
C VAL A 39 -5.57 9.67 14.15
N ASP A 40 -5.56 10.79 13.43
CA ASP A 40 -6.11 10.86 12.09
C ASP A 40 -5.42 9.87 11.18
N VAL A 41 -6.23 9.05 10.50
CA VAL A 41 -5.74 8.23 9.41
C VAL A 41 -5.50 9.16 8.23
N VAL A 42 -4.28 9.67 8.12
CA VAL A 42 -3.75 10.08 6.82
C VAL A 42 -3.41 8.79 6.10
N ILE A 43 -4.34 8.26 5.31
CA ILE A 43 -3.98 7.32 4.25
C ILE A 43 -3.34 8.22 3.19
N PRO A 44 -2.00 8.26 3.03
CA PRO A 44 -1.47 8.82 1.80
C PRO A 44 -2.14 8.04 0.67
N GLU A 45 -2.75 8.72 -0.30
CA GLU A 45 -3.13 8.09 -1.57
C GLU A 45 -1.88 7.39 -2.12
N GLY A 46 -1.71 6.11 -1.78
CA GLY A 46 -0.37 5.52 -1.71
C GLY A 46 -0.16 4.50 -0.59
N GLY A 47 -1.22 3.89 -0.05
CA GLY A 47 -1.13 2.65 0.74
C GLY A 47 -0.80 1.46 -0.16
N GLY A 48 0.39 1.46 -0.75
CA GLY A 48 0.89 0.45 -1.66
C GLY A 48 2.31 0.80 -2.12
N GLY A 49 3.29 0.55 -1.24
CA GLY A 49 4.72 0.35 -1.53
C GLY A 49 5.36 1.26 -2.58
N ASP A 50 6.10 2.26 -2.10
CA ASP A 50 7.29 2.82 -2.73
C ASP A 50 7.09 3.54 -4.07
N GLY A 51 6.47 4.72 -4.00
CA GLY A 51 6.64 5.79 -5.00
C GLY A 51 7.79 6.76 -4.67
N GLY A 52 8.76 6.35 -3.85
CA GLY A 52 9.89 7.17 -3.45
C GLY A 52 11.20 6.60 -4.00
N GLY A 53 11.62 7.04 -5.18
CA GLY A 53 13.05 7.03 -5.46
C GLY A 53 13.75 7.93 -4.42
N THR A 54 14.84 7.47 -3.82
CA THR A 54 16.17 8.12 -3.94
C THR A 54 17.18 7.49 -2.96
N GLY A 55 18.16 6.79 -3.54
CA GLY A 55 19.50 6.60 -3.00
C GLY A 55 20.42 6.29 -4.18
N PRO A 56 21.53 7.01 -4.39
CA PRO A 56 22.39 6.76 -5.54
C PRO A 56 23.13 5.42 -5.34
N GLY A 57 22.73 4.38 -6.07
CA GLY A 57 23.55 3.17 -6.25
C GLY A 57 22.90 1.80 -5.97
N ALA A 58 21.70 1.70 -5.38
CA ALA A 58 21.05 0.41 -5.14
C ALA A 58 19.86 0.16 -6.09
N PRO A 59 19.65 -1.07 -6.60
CA PRO A 59 18.43 -1.40 -7.35
C PRO A 59 17.22 -1.32 -6.41
N ALA A 60 16.29 -0.41 -6.69
CA ALA A 60 15.04 -0.33 -5.95
C ALA A 60 14.13 -1.52 -6.30
N LEU A 61 13.56 -2.18 -5.28
CA LEU A 61 12.45 -3.11 -5.45
C LEU A 61 11.15 -2.37 -5.20
N VAL A 62 10.25 -2.36 -6.17
CA VAL A 62 8.96 -1.66 -6.08
C VAL A 62 7.84 -2.67 -6.33
N ARG A 63 6.74 -2.56 -5.59
CA ARG A 63 5.57 -3.43 -5.74
C ARG A 63 4.30 -2.61 -5.98
N ARG A 64 3.50 -3.00 -6.98
CA ARG A 64 2.17 -2.43 -7.24
C ARG A 64 1.13 -3.54 -7.30
N ILE A 65 -0.07 -3.23 -6.84
CA ILE A 65 -1.21 -4.14 -6.82
C ILE A 65 -2.35 -3.45 -7.56
N ASP A 66 -2.77 -4.04 -8.67
CA ASP A 66 -3.94 -3.59 -9.42
C ASP A 66 -5.06 -4.60 -9.14
N ALA A 67 -6.04 -4.19 -8.34
CA ALA A 67 -7.17 -5.03 -7.93
C ALA A 67 -8.41 -4.68 -8.77
N SER A 68 -8.91 -5.68 -9.50
CA SER A 68 -10.19 -5.66 -10.22
C SER A 68 -10.93 -6.97 -9.94
N ALA A 69 -11.65 -7.55 -10.91
CA ALA A 69 -12.22 -8.90 -10.81
C ALA A 69 -11.14 -9.99 -10.61
N THR A 70 -9.90 -9.70 -10.98
CA THR A 70 -8.68 -10.44 -10.61
C THR A 70 -7.71 -9.48 -9.95
N THR A 71 -6.82 -9.99 -9.09
CA THR A 71 -5.75 -9.18 -8.51
C THR A 71 -4.48 -9.42 -9.31
N THR A 72 -3.85 -8.37 -9.81
CA THR A 72 -2.54 -8.46 -10.46
C THR A 72 -1.49 -7.77 -9.62
N ILE A 73 -0.44 -8.50 -9.26
CA ILE A 73 0.71 -7.99 -8.51
C ILE A 73 1.89 -7.85 -9.49
N TYR A 74 2.46 -6.65 -9.52
CA TYR A 74 3.69 -6.34 -10.23
C TYR A 74 4.81 -6.14 -9.22
N ASN A 75 5.96 -6.79 -9.43
CA ASN A 75 7.20 -6.45 -8.74
C ASN A 75 8.24 -6.00 -9.75
N GLY A 76 8.75 -4.79 -9.58
CA GLY A 76 9.76 -4.19 -10.42
C GLY A 76 11.10 -4.14 -9.71
N ARG A 77 12.17 -4.48 -10.43
CA ARG A 77 13.55 -4.25 -10.01
C ARG A 77 14.15 -3.18 -10.91
N ALA A 78 14.46 -2.02 -10.32
CA ALA A 78 15.10 -0.92 -11.02
C ALA A 78 16.57 -1.22 -11.32
N PRO A 79 17.10 -0.77 -12.47
CA PRO A 79 18.52 -0.49 -12.59
C PRO A 79 18.95 0.57 -11.56
N ALA A 80 20.20 0.49 -11.07
CA ALA A 80 20.69 1.40 -10.04
C ALA A 80 20.55 2.88 -10.46
N GLY A 81 19.98 3.70 -9.58
CA GLY A 81 19.86 5.15 -9.79
C GLY A 81 18.90 5.56 -10.92
N THR A 82 17.94 4.71 -11.31
CA THR A 82 17.00 5.02 -12.39
C THR A 82 15.61 5.42 -11.91
N ALA A 83 14.97 6.34 -12.63
CA ALA A 83 13.59 6.72 -12.42
C ALA A 83 12.61 5.65 -12.93
N GLU A 84 11.36 5.69 -12.47
CA GLU A 84 10.29 4.75 -12.89
C GLU A 84 10.00 4.78 -14.41
N GLY A 85 10.25 5.91 -15.06
CA GLY A 85 10.10 6.07 -16.52
C GLY A 85 11.27 5.55 -17.34
N ALA A 86 12.39 5.17 -16.71
CA ALA A 86 13.56 4.64 -17.41
C ALA A 86 13.31 3.22 -17.88
N THR A 87 13.91 2.83 -19.00
CA THR A 87 13.92 1.43 -19.47
C THR A 87 14.97 0.60 -18.73
N GLY A 88 14.85 -0.73 -18.79
CA GLY A 88 15.77 -1.66 -18.13
C GLY A 88 15.27 -2.22 -16.81
N TRP A 89 14.05 -1.86 -16.37
CA TRP A 89 13.40 -2.53 -15.25
C TRP A 89 13.12 -3.99 -15.61
N VAL A 90 13.35 -4.87 -14.65
CA VAL A 90 12.83 -6.24 -14.70
C VAL A 90 11.52 -6.25 -13.94
N VAL A 91 10.42 -6.59 -14.61
CA VAL A 91 9.09 -6.60 -14.03
C VAL A 91 8.55 -8.03 -14.01
N THR A 92 8.12 -8.49 -12.84
CA THR A 92 7.40 -9.76 -12.69
C THR A 92 5.93 -9.50 -12.45
N ARG A 93 5.06 -10.32 -13.05
CA ARG A 93 3.61 -10.22 -12.91
C ARG A 93 3.05 -11.55 -12.41
N ALA A 94 2.30 -11.48 -11.31
CA ALA A 94 1.49 -12.58 -10.79
C ALA A 94 0.01 -12.18 -10.82
N THR A 95 -0.85 -13.06 -11.33
CA THR A 95 -2.30 -12.83 -11.35
C THR A 95 -2.97 -13.79 -10.39
N PHE A 96 -3.94 -13.32 -9.64
CA PHE A 96 -4.71 -14.09 -8.67
C PHE A 96 -6.19 -14.01 -9.04
N SER A 97 -6.92 -15.09 -8.81
CA SER A 97 -8.37 -15.14 -8.95
C SER A 97 -9.05 -14.23 -7.93
N ALA A 98 -10.36 -14.00 -8.09
CA ALA A 98 -11.17 -13.30 -7.11
C ALA A 98 -11.15 -13.93 -5.70
N LEU A 99 -10.84 -15.24 -5.62
CA LEU A 99 -10.74 -16.00 -4.37
C LEU A 99 -9.30 -16.05 -3.82
N GLY A 100 -8.37 -15.31 -4.42
CA GLY A 100 -6.97 -15.23 -3.97
C GLY A 100 -6.09 -16.39 -4.41
N ALA A 101 -6.56 -17.28 -5.30
CA ALA A 101 -5.73 -18.36 -5.83
C ALA A 101 -4.78 -17.84 -6.92
N LEU A 102 -3.50 -18.20 -6.86
CA LEU A 102 -2.54 -17.87 -7.93
C LEU A 102 -3.00 -18.49 -9.25
N ILE A 103 -3.03 -17.68 -10.30
CA ILE A 103 -3.25 -18.09 -11.69
C ILE A 103 -1.87 -18.16 -12.36
N PRO A 104 -1.26 -19.36 -12.46
CA PRO A 104 0.05 -19.52 -13.09
C PRO A 104 -0.01 -19.30 -14.62
N PRO A 105 1.15 -19.01 -15.26
CA PRO A 105 2.46 -18.83 -14.65
C PRO A 105 2.71 -17.39 -14.17
N ILE A 106 3.65 -17.23 -13.24
CA ILE A 106 4.29 -15.93 -13.01
C ILE A 106 5.15 -15.63 -14.23
N ARG A 107 5.02 -14.42 -14.79
CA ARG A 107 5.72 -14.02 -16.02
C ARG A 107 6.63 -12.84 -15.78
N ALA A 108 7.63 -12.68 -16.64
CA ALA A 108 8.55 -11.55 -16.58
C ALA A 108 8.52 -10.73 -17.88
N ALA A 109 8.88 -9.46 -17.76
CA ALA A 109 9.09 -8.54 -18.88
C ALA A 109 10.22 -7.57 -18.55
N SER A 110 10.80 -6.97 -19.58
CA SER A 110 11.72 -5.83 -19.44
C SER A 110 11.10 -4.58 -20.04
N GLY A 111 11.33 -3.42 -19.42
CA GLY A 111 10.77 -2.16 -19.92
C GLY A 111 10.88 -1.03 -18.90
N ALA A 112 9.99 -0.05 -19.02
CA ALA A 112 9.79 0.98 -18.00
C ALA A 112 8.74 0.55 -16.98
N TRP A 113 8.97 0.87 -15.70
CA TRP A 113 8.01 0.55 -14.65
C TRP A 113 6.69 1.31 -14.79
N SER A 114 6.74 2.55 -15.29
CA SER A 114 5.55 3.32 -15.63
C SER A 114 4.65 2.63 -16.67
N ALA A 115 5.23 1.79 -17.54
CA ALA A 115 4.53 1.03 -18.57
C ALA A 115 4.21 -0.43 -18.17
N ARG A 116 4.41 -0.81 -16.89
CA ARG A 116 4.28 -2.21 -16.40
C ARG A 116 3.01 -2.94 -16.86
N ALA A 117 1.88 -2.26 -16.97
CA ALA A 117 0.60 -2.87 -17.35
C ALA A 117 0.54 -3.25 -18.83
N SER A 118 1.25 -2.53 -19.69
CA SER A 118 1.28 -2.70 -21.15
C SER A 118 2.50 -3.44 -21.67
N LEU A 119 3.40 -3.91 -20.79
CA LEU A 119 4.56 -4.71 -21.20
C LEU A 119 4.12 -6.07 -21.74
N THR A 120 4.92 -6.60 -22.68
CA THR A 120 4.75 -7.97 -23.17
C THR A 120 5.41 -8.94 -22.19
N TYR A 121 4.60 -9.74 -21.51
CA TYR A 121 5.05 -10.74 -20.54
C TYR A 121 5.15 -12.13 -21.18
N SER A 122 6.31 -12.75 -21.08
CA SER A 122 6.56 -14.15 -21.48
C SER A 122 6.71 -15.04 -20.25
#